data_AF-A0A7G1HS52-F1
#
_entry.id   AF-A0A7G1HS52-F1
#
_cell.length_a   1.000
_cell.length_b   1.000
_cell.length_c   1.000
_cell.angle_alpha   90.00
_cell.angle_beta   90.00
_cell.angle_gamma   90.00
#
_symmetry.space_group_name_H-M   'P 1'
#
loop_
_entity.id
_entity.type
_entity.pdbx_description
1 polymer ?
#
loop_
_entity_poly.entity_id
_entity_poly.type
_entity_poly.pdbx_seq_one_letter_code
_entity_poly.pdbx_strand_id
1 'polypeptide(L)'
;MKTSFHILVCLIINTLFIACDHTPDYILKEKQMEDLLVDIHKSEALIETEYEKFNTSEKKEALRESVFRKHNTNKAQFDTSLMWYGRNLEKYVDIYGKVIERLRTQEKQVSGLITDNNSQPLSRPGDSINIWRRDNFFIFEPHAGRQVFTFEINSDENTREQDIFVLKLKFGMLPKQHINYPKVILALKQQNDSIRFTSTDIRHDGPVSLMITSDKGTKASRIFGSVIVPSEPSRATMYIDSISLMRIRYKEGIIPKTSEKIPPSLHNVEKKDSIKNK
;
A
#
# COMPACT_ATOMS: atom_id res chain seq x y z
N MET A 1 53.87 -20.84 29.26
CA MET A 1 53.27 -19.76 30.07
C MET A 1 52.80 -18.57 29.23
N LYS A 2 53.58 -18.06 28.25
CA LYS A 2 53.18 -16.90 27.42
C LYS A 2 51.96 -17.16 26.52
N THR A 3 51.83 -18.36 25.95
CA THR A 3 50.70 -18.75 25.08
C THR A 3 49.37 -18.92 25.84
N SER A 4 49.40 -19.47 27.05
CA SER A 4 48.21 -19.57 27.92
C SER A 4 47.71 -18.20 28.40
N PHE A 5 48.62 -17.22 28.58
CA PHE A 5 48.25 -15.85 28.93
C PHE A 5 47.52 -15.14 27.78
N HIS A 6 47.97 -15.33 26.53
CA HIS A 6 47.28 -14.77 25.36
C HIS A 6 45.89 -15.38 25.13
N ILE A 7 45.71 -16.69 25.38
CA ILE A 7 44.40 -17.33 25.25
C ILE A 7 43.43 -16.83 26.34
N LEU A 8 43.91 -16.64 27.58
CA LEU A 8 43.09 -16.08 28.67
C LEU A 8 42.70 -14.61 28.41
N VAL A 9 43.62 -13.81 27.86
CA VAL A 9 43.37 -12.40 27.49
C VAL A 9 42.39 -12.30 26.31
N CYS A 10 42.48 -13.18 25.31
CA CYS A 10 41.50 -13.23 24.21
C CYS A 10 40.11 -13.69 24.67
N LEU A 11 40.02 -14.54 25.69
CA LEU A 11 38.75 -14.98 26.28
C LEU A 11 38.08 -13.85 27.09
N ILE A 12 38.87 -13.07 27.83
CA ILE A 12 38.37 -11.92 28.61
C ILE A 12 37.91 -10.79 27.67
N ILE A 13 38.66 -10.50 26.59
CA ILE A 13 38.28 -9.48 25.59
C ILE A 13 36.99 -9.84 24.84
N ASN A 14 36.67 -11.12 24.65
CA ASN A 14 35.39 -11.53 24.05
C ASN A 14 34.18 -11.34 24.99
N THR A 15 34.39 -11.21 26.30
CA THR A 15 33.30 -10.99 27.27
C THR A 15 32.93 -9.51 27.47
N LEU A 16 33.66 -8.57 26.86
CA LEU A 16 33.50 -7.13 27.07
C LEU A 16 32.53 -6.42 26.09
N PHE A 17 31.82 -7.14 25.24
CA PHE A 17 30.74 -6.60 24.39
C PHE A 17 29.35 -7.07 24.82
N ILE A 18 29.09 -7.18 26.13
CA ILE A 18 27.71 -7.18 26.63
C ILE A 18 27.27 -5.71 26.62
N ALA A 19 26.72 -5.26 25.49
CA ALA A 19 26.00 -3.99 25.44
C ALA A 19 24.89 -4.05 26.49
N CYS A 20 25.04 -3.26 27.56
CA CYS A 20 24.08 -3.20 28.65
C CYS A 20 22.80 -2.55 28.14
N ASP A 21 21.88 -3.37 27.63
CA ASP A 21 20.57 -2.92 27.19
C ASP A 21 19.82 -2.35 28.41
N HIS A 22 19.64 -1.03 28.45
CA HIS A 22 18.93 -0.31 29.52
C HIS A 22 17.41 -0.49 29.46
N THR A 23 16.93 -1.44 28.66
CA THR A 23 15.51 -1.77 28.55
C THR A 23 15.08 -2.60 29.77
N PRO A 24 14.12 -2.13 30.59
CA PRO A 24 13.66 -2.89 31.76
C PRO A 24 13.06 -4.25 31.39
N ASP A 25 13.20 -5.25 32.27
CA ASP A 25 12.80 -6.64 31.97
C ASP A 25 11.30 -6.84 31.66
N TYR A 26 10.44 -5.94 32.13
CA TYR A 26 8.99 -5.98 31.85
C TYR A 26 8.63 -5.39 30.48
N ILE A 27 9.58 -4.75 29.80
CA ILE A 27 9.42 -4.16 28.46
C ILE A 27 9.87 -5.19 27.42
N LEU A 28 9.11 -5.30 26.33
CA LEU A 28 9.49 -6.12 25.18
C LEU A 28 10.81 -5.62 24.60
N LYS A 29 11.81 -6.51 24.55
CA LYS A 29 13.12 -6.20 23.96
C LYS A 29 12.97 -5.88 22.48
N GLU A 30 13.91 -5.12 21.92
CA GLU A 30 13.80 -4.55 20.56
C GLU A 30 13.44 -5.59 19.51
N LYS A 31 14.08 -6.77 19.56
CA LYS A 31 13.81 -7.86 18.61
C LYS A 31 12.41 -8.47 18.79
N GLN A 32 11.96 -8.65 20.03
CA GLN A 32 10.61 -9.14 20.33
C GLN A 32 9.55 -8.13 19.89
N MET A 33 9.81 -6.83 20.09
CA MET A 33 8.94 -5.75 19.64
C MET A 33 8.87 -5.69 18.11
N GLU A 34 9.99 -5.82 17.40
CA GLU A 34 10.04 -5.91 15.94
C GLU A 34 9.21 -7.10 15.42
N ASP A 35 9.45 -8.30 15.98
CA ASP A 35 8.76 -9.53 15.60
C ASP A 35 7.24 -9.43 15.82
N LEU A 36 6.84 -8.87 16.96
CA LEU A 36 5.44 -8.64 17.30
C LEU A 36 4.79 -7.62 16.36
N LEU A 37 5.41 -6.47 16.13
CA LEU A 37 4.86 -5.42 15.27
C LEU A 37 4.65 -5.89 13.82
N VAL A 38 5.58 -6.70 13.28
CA VAL A 38 5.42 -7.31 11.95
C VAL A 38 4.15 -8.16 11.88
N ASP A 39 3.91 -9.01 12.87
CA ASP A 39 2.73 -9.90 12.87
C ASP A 39 1.44 -9.16 13.22
N ILE A 40 1.50 -8.11 14.05
CA ILE A 40 0.36 -7.19 14.27
C ILE A 40 -0.05 -6.59 12.93
N HIS A 41 0.87 -5.97 12.18
CA HIS A 41 0.54 -5.34 10.89
C HIS A 41 -0.01 -6.35 9.87
N LYS A 42 0.53 -7.58 9.82
CA LYS A 42 -0.02 -8.65 8.97
C LYS A 42 -1.43 -9.06 9.39
N SER A 43 -1.69 -9.14 10.68
CA SER A 43 -3.02 -9.51 11.19
C SER A 43 -4.06 -8.44 10.89
N GLU A 44 -3.71 -7.15 10.97
CA GLU A 44 -4.59 -6.07 10.55
C GLU A 44 -4.85 -6.10 9.04
N ALA A 45 -3.82 -6.35 8.24
CA ALA A 45 -3.98 -6.54 6.79
C ALA A 45 -4.88 -7.75 6.46
N LEU A 46 -4.81 -8.83 7.24
CA LEU A 46 -5.68 -9.99 7.10
C LEU A 46 -7.14 -9.68 7.49
N ILE A 47 -7.35 -8.95 8.58
CA ILE A 47 -8.69 -8.48 8.99
C ILE A 47 -9.30 -7.62 7.89
N GLU A 48 -8.50 -6.74 7.29
CA GLU A 48 -8.94 -5.88 6.21
C GLU A 48 -9.21 -6.67 4.91
N THR A 49 -8.39 -7.66 4.59
CA THR A 49 -8.52 -8.43 3.34
C THR A 49 -9.64 -9.48 3.43
N GLU A 50 -9.80 -10.15 4.57
CA GLU A 50 -10.80 -11.21 4.80
C GLU A 50 -11.98 -10.70 5.67
N TYR A 51 -12.58 -9.56 5.29
CA TYR A 51 -13.64 -8.92 6.07
C TYR A 51 -14.80 -9.85 6.44
N GLU A 52 -15.28 -10.68 5.50
CA GLU A 52 -16.37 -11.64 5.75
C GLU A 52 -16.06 -12.61 6.90
N LYS A 53 -14.80 -13.00 7.02
CA LYS A 53 -14.32 -13.87 8.11
C LYS A 53 -14.18 -13.09 9.41
N PHE A 54 -13.72 -11.84 9.36
CA PHE A 54 -13.48 -10.97 10.52
C PHE A 54 -14.51 -9.84 10.62
N ASN A 55 -15.79 -10.15 10.42
CA ASN A 55 -16.87 -9.16 10.35
C ASN A 55 -17.37 -8.63 11.70
N THR A 56 -16.95 -9.22 12.81
CA THR A 56 -17.33 -8.77 14.18
C THR A 56 -16.12 -8.35 15.00
N SER A 57 -16.33 -7.43 15.94
CA SER A 57 -15.28 -6.98 16.86
C SER A 57 -14.66 -8.13 17.65
N GLU A 58 -15.47 -9.13 18.05
CA GLU A 58 -15.00 -10.32 18.76
C GLU A 58 -14.00 -11.13 17.94
N LYS A 59 -14.27 -11.37 16.65
CA LYS A 59 -13.36 -12.12 15.77
C LYS A 59 -12.06 -11.36 15.50
N LYS A 60 -12.16 -10.03 15.35
CA LYS A 60 -10.97 -9.16 15.21
C LYS A 60 -10.10 -9.23 16.46
N GLU A 61 -10.70 -9.14 17.63
CA GLU A 61 -9.99 -9.21 18.90
C GLU A 61 -9.37 -10.60 19.14
N ALA A 62 -10.10 -11.67 18.80
CA ALA A 62 -9.57 -13.03 18.87
C ALA A 62 -8.31 -13.22 18.00
N LEU A 63 -8.26 -12.58 16.82
CA LEU A 63 -7.06 -12.60 15.98
C LEU A 63 -5.91 -11.83 16.63
N ARG A 64 -6.15 -10.62 17.16
CA ARG A 64 -5.12 -9.82 17.86
C ARG A 64 -4.56 -10.57 19.06
N GLU A 65 -5.42 -11.18 19.87
CA GLU A 65 -5.02 -12.02 20.99
C GLU A 65 -4.24 -13.27 20.55
N SER A 66 -4.53 -13.83 19.37
CA SER A 66 -3.73 -14.91 18.81
C SER A 66 -2.31 -14.45 18.44
N VAL A 67 -2.14 -13.22 17.97
CA VAL A 67 -0.83 -12.62 17.68
C VAL A 67 -0.04 -12.43 18.97
N PHE A 68 -0.65 -11.86 20.02
CA PHE A 68 0.04 -11.70 21.31
C PHE A 68 0.48 -13.04 21.90
N ARG A 69 -0.38 -14.06 21.87
CA ARG A 69 -0.03 -15.42 22.31
C ARG A 69 1.12 -16.02 21.53
N LYS A 70 1.17 -15.83 20.20
CA LYS A 70 2.29 -16.30 19.36
C LYS A 70 3.64 -15.72 19.80
N HIS A 71 3.64 -14.49 20.30
CA HIS A 71 4.84 -13.79 20.78
C HIS A 71 5.07 -13.92 22.29
N ASN A 72 4.36 -14.82 22.96
CA ASN A 72 4.42 -15.01 24.42
C ASN A 72 4.23 -13.71 25.20
N THR A 73 3.32 -12.85 24.73
CA THR A 73 2.99 -11.56 25.35
C THR A 73 1.49 -11.37 25.46
N ASN A 74 1.06 -10.20 25.92
CA ASN A 74 -0.33 -9.79 26.01
C ASN A 74 -0.47 -8.28 25.74
N LYS A 75 -1.71 -7.83 25.55
CA LYS A 75 -2.01 -6.42 25.27
C LYS A 75 -1.44 -5.46 26.33
N ALA A 76 -1.54 -5.79 27.62
CA ALA A 76 -1.09 -4.91 28.70
C ALA A 76 0.44 -4.71 28.69
N GLN A 77 1.20 -5.78 28.44
CA GLN A 77 2.66 -5.71 28.32
C GLN A 77 3.07 -4.95 27.06
N PHE A 78 2.37 -5.19 25.94
CA PHE A 78 2.59 -4.45 24.70
C PHE A 78 2.34 -2.94 24.89
N ASP A 79 1.20 -2.56 25.45
CA ASP A 79 0.84 -1.16 25.73
C ASP A 79 1.88 -0.49 26.64
N THR A 80 2.33 -1.20 27.69
CA THR A 80 3.40 -0.73 28.60
C THR A 80 4.72 -0.54 27.87
N SER A 81 5.07 -1.48 26.98
CA SER A 81 6.28 -1.42 26.16
C SER A 81 6.24 -0.25 25.19
N LEU A 82 5.11 -0.05 24.53
CA LEU A 82 4.89 1.05 23.61
C LEU A 82 5.03 2.41 24.32
N MET A 83 4.49 2.57 25.52
CA MET A 83 4.68 3.78 26.32
C MET A 83 6.14 4.04 26.68
N TRP A 84 6.91 2.98 26.98
CA TRP A 84 8.33 3.11 27.26
C TRP A 84 9.12 3.51 26.01
N TYR A 85 8.85 2.87 24.87
CA TYR A 85 9.45 3.22 23.57
C TYR A 85 9.06 4.63 23.10
N GLY A 86 7.87 5.12 23.45
CA GLY A 86 7.48 6.52 23.21
C GLY A 86 8.37 7.52 23.95
N ARG A 87 8.97 7.14 25.09
CA ARG A 87 9.98 7.93 25.80
C ARG A 87 11.42 7.64 25.33
N ASN A 88 11.62 6.58 24.55
CA ASN A 88 12.91 6.14 24.00
C ASN A 88 12.82 6.11 22.46
N LEU A 89 12.48 7.27 21.88
CA LEU A 89 12.04 7.37 20.49
C LEU A 89 13.09 6.89 19.47
N GLU A 90 14.37 7.11 19.71
CA GLU A 90 15.46 6.66 18.85
C GLU A 90 15.41 5.14 18.62
N LYS A 91 15.30 4.36 19.71
CA LYS A 91 15.13 2.91 19.64
C LYS A 91 13.86 2.52 18.88
N TYR A 92 12.78 3.25 19.08
CA TYR A 92 11.51 2.96 18.43
C TYR A 92 11.56 3.20 16.91
N VAL A 93 12.24 4.26 16.47
CA VAL A 93 12.48 4.55 15.05
C VAL A 93 13.30 3.43 14.41
N ASP A 94 14.35 2.96 15.09
CA ASP A 94 15.18 1.85 14.59
C ASP A 94 14.40 0.53 14.47
N ILE A 95 13.59 0.20 15.48
CA ILE A 95 12.68 -0.95 15.44
C ILE A 95 11.73 -0.83 14.23
N TYR A 96 11.08 0.33 14.08
CA TYR A 96 10.13 0.51 12.97
C TYR A 96 10.79 0.49 11.60
N GLY A 97 11.99 1.03 11.46
CA GLY A 97 12.78 0.92 10.22
C GLY A 97 12.97 -0.54 9.82
N LYS A 98 13.34 -1.41 10.77
CA LYS A 98 13.47 -2.86 10.55
C LYS A 98 12.13 -3.53 10.21
N VAL A 99 11.05 -3.15 10.90
CA VAL A 99 9.68 -3.65 10.62
C VAL A 99 9.29 -3.34 9.17
N ILE A 100 9.47 -2.09 8.73
CA ILE A 100 9.12 -1.65 7.37
C ILE A 100 9.94 -2.42 6.33
N GLU A 101 11.26 -2.52 6.50
CA GLU A 101 12.13 -3.23 5.56
C GLU A 101 11.79 -4.72 5.48
N ARG A 102 11.46 -5.35 6.61
CA ARG A 102 11.05 -6.75 6.64
C ARG A 102 9.71 -6.98 5.96
N LEU A 103 8.72 -6.12 6.19
CA LEU A 103 7.43 -6.17 5.51
C LEU A 103 7.58 -5.97 4.00
N ARG A 104 8.36 -4.98 3.56
CA ARG A 104 8.67 -4.76 2.13
C ARG A 104 9.38 -5.96 1.50
N THR A 105 10.33 -6.56 2.21
CA THR A 105 11.06 -7.73 1.72
C THR A 105 10.13 -8.92 1.55
N GLN A 106 9.26 -9.17 2.54
CA GLN A 106 8.25 -10.23 2.47
C GLN A 106 7.22 -9.97 1.38
N GLU A 107 6.77 -8.72 1.21
CA GLU A 107 5.87 -8.31 0.13
C GLU A 107 6.50 -8.51 -1.25
N LYS A 108 7.78 -8.16 -1.42
CA LYS A 108 8.53 -8.43 -2.66
C LYS A 108 8.72 -9.92 -2.91
N GLN A 109 8.98 -10.71 -1.88
CA GLN A 109 9.08 -12.18 -1.99
C GLN A 109 7.75 -12.78 -2.40
N VAL A 110 6.65 -12.37 -1.76
CA VAL A 110 5.29 -12.81 -2.13
C VAL A 110 4.94 -12.34 -3.53
N SER A 111 5.23 -11.08 -3.89
CA SER A 111 4.98 -10.55 -5.23
C SER A 111 5.86 -11.22 -6.30
N GLY A 112 7.10 -11.58 -5.98
CA GLY A 112 7.99 -12.35 -6.83
C GLY A 112 7.46 -13.77 -7.04
N LEU A 113 7.07 -14.46 -5.96
CA LEU A 113 6.43 -15.79 -6.03
C LEU A 113 5.07 -15.75 -6.74
N ILE A 114 4.32 -14.66 -6.61
CA ILE A 114 3.11 -14.39 -7.37
C ILE A 114 3.48 -14.08 -8.82
N THR A 115 4.59 -13.44 -9.15
CA THR A 115 5.02 -13.21 -10.55
C THR A 115 5.52 -14.50 -11.19
N ASP A 116 6.10 -15.40 -10.40
CA ASP A 116 6.61 -16.70 -10.84
C ASP A 116 5.49 -17.76 -10.94
N ASN A 117 4.47 -17.74 -10.06
CA ASN A 117 3.29 -18.63 -10.13
C ASN A 117 2.10 -18.03 -10.89
N ASN A 118 1.88 -16.72 -10.82
CA ASN A 118 1.12 -15.93 -11.78
C ASN A 118 2.12 -15.21 -12.68
N SER A 119 2.73 -15.94 -13.62
CA SER A 119 2.92 -15.33 -14.93
C SER A 119 1.56 -14.77 -15.30
N GLN A 120 1.35 -13.46 -15.10
CA GLN A 120 0.11 -12.78 -15.46
C GLN A 120 -0.16 -13.27 -16.87
N PRO A 121 -1.26 -14.00 -17.13
CA PRO A 121 -1.42 -14.64 -18.42
C PRO A 121 -1.34 -13.53 -19.44
N LEU A 122 -0.26 -13.57 -20.24
CA LEU A 122 0.10 -12.52 -21.18
C LEU A 122 -1.18 -12.09 -21.88
N SER A 123 -1.48 -10.79 -21.86
CA SER A 123 -2.70 -10.27 -22.45
C SER A 123 -2.73 -10.70 -23.90
N ARG A 124 -3.72 -11.53 -24.29
CA ARG A 124 -3.80 -12.08 -25.64
C ARG A 124 -3.63 -10.97 -26.70
N PRO A 125 -2.91 -11.24 -27.80
CA PRO A 125 -2.87 -10.31 -28.92
C PRO A 125 -4.29 -10.03 -29.43
N GLY A 126 -4.65 -8.74 -29.53
CA GLY A 126 -5.98 -8.31 -29.96
C GLY A 126 -6.17 -6.80 -29.81
N ASP A 127 -7.20 -6.26 -30.44
CA ASP A 127 -7.46 -4.81 -30.51
C ASP A 127 -8.08 -4.23 -29.25
N SER A 128 -8.72 -5.04 -28.41
CA SER A 128 -9.30 -4.63 -27.13
C SER A 128 -9.39 -5.81 -26.18
N ILE A 129 -8.80 -5.70 -25.00
CA ILE A 129 -8.79 -6.78 -24.02
C ILE A 129 -8.97 -6.23 -22.60
N ASN A 130 -9.78 -6.92 -21.79
CA ASN A 130 -9.85 -6.65 -20.36
C ASN A 130 -8.61 -7.23 -19.68
N ILE A 131 -7.78 -6.35 -19.12
CA ILE A 131 -6.57 -6.70 -18.38
C ILE A 131 -6.79 -6.73 -16.87
N TRP A 132 -8.02 -6.49 -16.40
CA TRP A 132 -8.38 -6.63 -14.98
C TRP A 132 -8.47 -8.10 -14.56
N ARG A 133 -7.75 -8.45 -13.48
CA ARG A 133 -7.64 -9.83 -12.96
C ARG A 133 -7.96 -9.96 -11.47
N ARG A 134 -8.48 -8.91 -10.85
CA ARG A 134 -8.88 -8.89 -9.43
C ARG A 134 -10.40 -8.96 -9.31
N ASP A 135 -10.90 -8.96 -8.08
CA ASP A 135 -12.32 -8.78 -7.82
C ASP A 135 -12.85 -7.52 -8.52
N ASN A 136 -14.05 -7.63 -9.07
CA ASN A 136 -14.71 -6.56 -9.80
C ASN A 136 -15.60 -5.70 -8.90
N PHE A 137 -15.51 -5.84 -7.58
CA PHE A 137 -16.28 -5.09 -6.60
C PHE A 137 -15.40 -4.71 -5.40
N PHE A 138 -15.80 -3.64 -4.71
CA PHE A 138 -15.18 -3.23 -3.45
C PHE A 138 -16.18 -2.42 -2.62
N ILE A 139 -16.25 -2.72 -1.33
CA ILE A 139 -17.09 -2.02 -0.35
C ILE A 139 -16.21 -1.06 0.45
N PHE A 140 -16.64 0.19 0.54
CA PHE A 140 -16.02 1.24 1.36
C PHE A 140 -16.76 1.36 2.70
N GLU A 141 -15.97 1.40 3.77
CA GLU A 141 -16.44 1.68 5.13
C GLU A 141 -15.61 2.83 5.72
N PRO A 142 -15.88 4.10 5.35
CA PRO A 142 -15.04 5.22 5.72
C PRO A 142 -14.90 5.41 7.23
N HIS A 143 -15.95 5.09 7.99
CA HIS A 143 -15.93 5.09 9.46
C HIS A 143 -14.99 4.06 10.07
N ALA A 144 -14.73 2.97 9.36
CA ALA A 144 -13.85 1.89 9.79
C ALA A 144 -12.45 2.00 9.18
N GLY A 145 -12.12 3.13 8.55
CA GLY A 145 -10.81 3.36 7.90
C GLY A 145 -10.67 2.75 6.50
N ARG A 146 -11.65 1.97 6.03
CA ARG A 146 -11.65 1.32 4.71
C ARG A 146 -12.17 2.27 3.62
N GLN A 147 -11.44 3.35 3.40
CA GLN A 147 -11.87 4.47 2.54
C GLN A 147 -11.11 4.58 1.22
N VAL A 148 -10.08 3.75 1.03
CA VAL A 148 -9.23 3.78 -0.17
C VAL A 148 -9.24 2.41 -0.83
N PHE A 149 -9.54 2.40 -2.11
CA PHE A 149 -9.31 1.25 -2.99
C PHE A 149 -8.14 1.58 -3.89
N THR A 150 -7.21 0.65 -4.08
CA THR A 150 -6.04 0.81 -4.95
C THR A 150 -5.83 -0.39 -5.85
N PHE A 151 -5.25 -0.15 -7.02
CA PHE A 151 -4.84 -1.21 -7.93
C PHE A 151 -3.54 -0.86 -8.64
N GLU A 152 -2.83 -1.90 -9.05
CA GLU A 152 -1.59 -1.83 -9.82
C GLU A 152 -1.54 -3.01 -10.79
N ILE A 153 -1.17 -2.74 -12.03
CA ILE A 153 -1.01 -3.72 -13.12
C ILE A 153 0.27 -3.36 -13.87
N ASN A 154 1.23 -4.28 -13.87
CA ASN A 154 2.44 -4.16 -14.66
C ASN A 154 2.13 -4.43 -16.14
N SER A 155 2.82 -3.72 -17.03
CA SER A 155 2.69 -3.95 -18.46
C SER A 155 3.38 -5.24 -18.87
N ASP A 156 2.78 -5.94 -19.84
CA ASP A 156 3.34 -7.16 -20.42
C ASP A 156 3.98 -6.89 -21.79
N GLU A 157 4.53 -7.95 -22.41
CA GLU A 157 5.13 -7.90 -23.74
C GLU A 157 4.16 -7.42 -24.83
N ASN A 158 2.86 -7.55 -24.59
CA ASN A 158 1.83 -7.13 -25.53
C ASN A 158 1.49 -5.65 -25.40
N THR A 159 1.94 -4.93 -24.36
CA THR A 159 1.73 -3.49 -24.25
C THR A 159 2.58 -2.74 -25.28
N ARG A 160 1.94 -1.89 -26.07
CA ARG A 160 2.56 -1.07 -27.12
C ARG A 160 2.46 0.41 -26.80
N GLU A 161 3.23 1.18 -27.53
CA GLU A 161 3.12 2.64 -27.52
C GLU A 161 1.71 3.05 -27.90
N GLN A 162 1.23 4.12 -27.25
CA GLN A 162 -0.08 4.73 -27.47
C GLN A 162 -1.29 3.83 -27.15
N ASP A 163 -1.10 2.63 -26.60
CA ASP A 163 -2.21 1.84 -26.08
C ASP A 163 -3.07 2.70 -25.14
N ILE A 164 -4.39 2.57 -25.29
CA ILE A 164 -5.37 3.34 -24.53
C ILE A 164 -5.86 2.45 -23.40
N PHE A 165 -5.77 2.94 -22.17
CA PHE A 165 -6.25 2.26 -20.98
C PHE A 165 -7.54 2.92 -20.50
N VAL A 166 -8.60 2.12 -20.40
CA VAL A 166 -9.94 2.58 -20.00
C VAL A 166 -10.35 1.88 -18.73
N LEU A 167 -10.32 2.60 -17.61
CA LEU A 167 -10.85 2.14 -16.33
C LEU A 167 -12.36 2.37 -16.32
N LYS A 168 -13.13 1.31 -16.11
CA LYS A 168 -14.58 1.38 -15.89
C LYS A 168 -14.91 0.82 -14.52
N LEU A 169 -15.85 1.46 -13.85
CA LEU A 169 -16.37 1.08 -12.55
C LEU A 169 -17.76 1.71 -12.39
N LYS A 170 -18.55 1.22 -11.45
CA LYS A 170 -19.88 1.77 -11.17
C LYS A 170 -20.04 2.00 -9.68
N PHE A 171 -20.45 3.21 -9.31
CA PHE A 171 -20.70 3.58 -7.91
C PHE A 171 -22.14 3.29 -7.51
N GLY A 172 -22.31 2.92 -6.24
CA GLY A 172 -23.61 2.85 -5.59
C GLY A 172 -23.58 3.36 -4.15
N MET A 173 -24.73 3.83 -3.70
CA MET A 173 -24.99 4.31 -2.34
C MET A 173 -24.25 5.60 -1.97
N LEU A 174 -23.99 6.49 -2.92
CA LEU A 174 -23.44 7.81 -2.62
C LEU A 174 -24.33 8.58 -1.63
N PRO A 175 -23.75 9.26 -0.62
CA PRO A 175 -24.51 10.03 0.35
C PRO A 175 -25.26 11.19 -0.34
N LYS A 176 -26.51 11.39 0.08
CA LYS A 176 -27.40 12.43 -0.47
C LYS A 176 -26.98 13.86 -0.14
N GLN A 177 -26.13 14.05 0.87
CA GLN A 177 -25.61 15.36 1.28
C GLN A 177 -24.14 15.50 0.85
N HIS A 178 -23.86 16.51 0.04
CA HIS A 178 -22.66 16.62 -0.78
C HIS A 178 -21.63 17.61 -0.21
N ILE A 179 -20.96 17.26 0.89
CA ILE A 179 -19.89 18.12 1.44
C ILE A 179 -18.56 17.87 0.72
N ASN A 180 -18.26 16.60 0.39
CA ASN A 180 -17.11 16.19 -0.43
C ASN A 180 -17.52 15.06 -1.38
N TYR A 181 -16.76 14.80 -2.45
CA TYR A 181 -17.05 13.72 -3.40
C TYR A 181 -15.94 12.66 -3.38
N PRO A 182 -16.24 11.36 -3.57
CA PRO A 182 -15.22 10.39 -3.88
C PRO A 182 -14.43 10.81 -5.12
N LYS A 183 -13.13 10.50 -5.13
CA LYS A 183 -12.24 10.82 -6.24
C LYS A 183 -11.67 9.54 -6.82
N VAL A 184 -11.80 9.39 -8.14
CA VAL A 184 -11.16 8.31 -8.90
C VAL A 184 -9.92 8.87 -9.56
N ILE A 185 -8.81 8.16 -9.42
CA ILE A 185 -7.52 8.50 -10.04
C ILE A 185 -7.07 7.28 -10.86
N LEU A 186 -6.69 7.53 -12.11
CA LEU A 186 -6.05 6.56 -12.99
C LEU A 186 -4.73 7.15 -13.45
N ALA A 187 -3.65 6.41 -13.25
CA ALA A 187 -2.30 6.81 -13.59
C ALA A 187 -1.58 5.72 -14.39
N LEU A 188 -0.60 6.15 -15.18
CA LEU A 188 0.36 5.27 -15.82
C LEU A 188 1.77 5.79 -15.57
N LYS A 189 2.68 4.85 -15.33
CA LYS A 189 4.12 5.07 -15.39
C LYS A 189 4.60 4.66 -16.77
N GLN A 190 5.47 5.47 -17.35
CA GLN A 190 6.04 5.27 -18.66
C GLN A 190 7.42 4.59 -18.55
N GLN A 191 7.97 4.11 -19.66
CA GLN A 191 9.32 3.52 -19.66
C GLN A 191 10.41 4.55 -19.37
N ASN A 192 10.19 5.81 -19.75
CA ASN A 192 11.07 6.93 -19.41
C ASN A 192 10.87 7.46 -17.97
N ASP A 193 10.29 6.65 -17.08
CA ASP A 193 9.95 6.96 -15.69
C ASP A 193 8.95 8.09 -15.44
N SER A 194 8.51 8.82 -16.45
CA SER A 194 7.49 9.86 -16.31
C SER A 194 6.11 9.26 -15.96
N ILE A 195 5.27 10.05 -15.30
CA ILE A 195 3.93 9.65 -14.86
C ILE A 195 2.89 10.54 -15.53
N ARG A 196 1.87 9.90 -16.10
CA ARG A 196 0.64 10.57 -16.56
C ARG A 196 -0.50 10.12 -15.66
N PHE A 197 -1.46 11.01 -15.41
CA PHE A 197 -2.67 10.64 -14.66
C PHE A 197 -3.90 11.43 -15.14
N THR A 198 -5.06 10.89 -14.83
CA THR A 198 -6.36 11.55 -14.98
C THR A 198 -7.18 11.27 -13.71
N SER A 199 -8.09 12.17 -13.38
CA SER A 199 -8.93 12.03 -12.19
C SER A 199 -10.29 12.67 -12.37
N THR A 200 -11.29 12.16 -11.65
CA THR A 200 -12.64 12.74 -11.63
C THR A 200 -13.29 12.60 -10.26
N ASP A 201 -14.13 13.58 -9.92
CA ASP A 201 -14.95 13.57 -8.71
C ASP A 201 -16.31 12.93 -9.03
N ILE A 202 -16.79 12.09 -8.12
CA ILE A 202 -17.98 11.26 -8.33
C ILE A 202 -19.18 11.90 -7.66
N ARG A 203 -20.10 12.40 -8.49
CA ARG A 203 -21.25 13.18 -8.02
C ARG A 203 -22.55 12.39 -7.96
N HIS A 204 -22.65 11.29 -8.68
CA HIS A 204 -23.86 10.49 -8.82
C HIS A 204 -23.53 9.00 -8.85
N ASP A 205 -24.49 8.19 -8.40
CA ASP A 205 -24.45 6.74 -8.58
C ASP A 205 -24.45 6.42 -10.07
N GLY A 206 -23.85 5.28 -10.43
CA GLY A 206 -23.81 4.80 -11.80
C GLY A 206 -22.40 4.63 -12.38
N PRO A 207 -22.33 4.34 -13.69
CA PRO A 207 -21.08 4.00 -14.36
C PRO A 207 -20.18 5.23 -14.53
N VAL A 208 -18.88 5.01 -14.34
CA VAL A 208 -17.82 6.00 -14.48
C VAL A 208 -16.72 5.37 -15.35
N SER A 209 -16.16 6.17 -16.26
CA SER A 209 -15.08 5.75 -17.14
C SER A 209 -13.96 6.79 -17.14
N LEU A 210 -12.73 6.36 -16.90
CA LEU A 210 -11.53 7.19 -17.07
C LEU A 210 -10.67 6.59 -18.17
N MET A 211 -9.99 7.44 -18.92
CA MET A 211 -9.15 7.06 -20.04
C MET A 211 -7.78 7.71 -19.93
N ILE A 212 -6.75 6.95 -20.25
CA ILE A 212 -5.38 7.44 -20.30
C ILE A 212 -4.58 6.73 -21.40
N THR A 213 -3.61 7.42 -21.99
CA THR A 213 -2.70 6.86 -23.01
C THR A 213 -1.28 7.37 -22.75
N SER A 214 -0.28 6.62 -23.21
CA SER A 214 1.12 7.03 -23.12
C SER A 214 1.44 8.15 -24.11
N ASP A 215 2.53 8.86 -23.85
CA ASP A 215 3.10 9.83 -24.79
C ASP A 215 3.68 9.11 -26.02
N LYS A 216 3.84 9.86 -27.11
CA LYS A 216 4.49 9.36 -28.33
C LYS A 216 5.95 8.95 -28.01
N GLY A 217 6.39 7.80 -28.52
CA GLY A 217 7.76 7.30 -28.33
C GLY A 217 8.01 6.63 -26.98
N THR A 218 6.95 6.34 -26.20
CA THR A 218 7.05 5.53 -24.98
C THR A 218 5.81 4.67 -24.81
N LYS A 219 5.97 3.52 -24.14
CA LYS A 219 4.87 2.65 -23.71
C LYS A 219 4.66 2.72 -22.21
N ALA A 220 3.48 2.30 -21.77
CA ALA A 220 3.24 2.10 -20.34
C ALA A 220 4.15 0.98 -19.83
N SER A 221 4.76 1.21 -18.67
CA SER A 221 5.45 0.19 -17.88
C SER A 221 4.56 -0.32 -16.75
N ARG A 222 3.71 0.55 -16.21
CA ARG A 222 2.81 0.24 -15.10
C ARG A 222 1.54 1.09 -15.15
N ILE A 223 0.39 0.50 -14.88
CA ILE A 223 -0.90 1.19 -14.78
C ILE A 223 -1.41 1.00 -13.35
N PHE A 224 -1.77 2.09 -12.70
CA PHE A 224 -2.16 2.07 -11.29
C PHE A 224 -3.20 3.15 -11.01
N GLY A 225 -3.91 3.03 -9.91
CA GLY A 225 -4.93 3.99 -9.58
C GLY A 225 -5.53 3.79 -8.21
N SER A 226 -6.39 4.72 -7.85
CA SER A 226 -7.07 4.70 -6.57
C SER A 226 -8.48 5.28 -6.65
N VAL A 227 -9.38 4.74 -5.85
CA VAL A 227 -10.64 5.39 -5.51
C VAL A 227 -10.55 5.81 -4.04
N ILE A 228 -10.64 7.11 -3.80
CA ILE A 228 -10.52 7.69 -2.47
C ILE A 228 -11.88 8.22 -2.07
N VAL A 229 -12.41 7.68 -0.99
CA VAL A 229 -13.62 8.16 -0.35
C VAL A 229 -13.23 9.08 0.81
N PRO A 230 -13.68 10.35 0.83
CA PRO A 230 -13.50 11.22 2.00
C PRO A 230 -14.02 10.58 3.29
N SER A 231 -13.20 10.65 4.34
CA SER A 231 -13.54 10.21 5.69
C SER A 231 -14.45 11.24 6.35
N GLU A 232 -15.74 10.91 6.50
CA GLU A 232 -16.66 11.74 7.26
C GLU A 232 -17.49 10.83 8.18
N PRO A 233 -17.70 11.19 9.47
CA PRO A 233 -18.42 10.36 10.46
C PRO A 233 -19.89 10.07 10.16
N SER A 234 -20.49 10.67 9.12
CA SER A 234 -21.88 10.48 8.71
C SER A 234 -22.09 9.67 7.41
N ARG A 235 -21.02 9.24 6.72
CA ARG A 235 -21.09 8.49 5.47
C ARG A 235 -21.40 7.01 5.62
N ALA A 236 -22.62 6.65 5.21
CA ALA A 236 -23.02 5.27 4.97
C ALA A 236 -22.05 4.49 4.06
N THR A 237 -22.11 3.15 4.18
CA THR A 237 -21.39 2.20 3.32
C THR A 237 -21.65 2.51 1.84
N MET A 238 -20.56 2.67 1.08
CA MET A 238 -20.58 2.85 -0.37
C MET A 238 -19.92 1.65 -1.02
N TYR A 239 -20.20 1.41 -2.30
CA TYR A 239 -19.49 0.39 -3.04
C TYR A 239 -19.17 0.83 -4.46
N ILE A 240 -18.15 0.19 -5.02
CA ILE A 240 -17.93 0.13 -6.46
C ILE A 240 -18.14 -1.31 -6.93
N ASP A 241 -18.76 -1.45 -8.10
CA ASP A 241 -18.93 -2.72 -8.81
C ASP A 241 -18.42 -2.61 -10.25
N SER A 242 -18.46 -3.73 -10.97
CA SER A 242 -18.12 -3.81 -12.40
C SER A 242 -16.74 -3.25 -12.75
N ILE A 243 -15.78 -3.35 -11.82
CA ILE A 243 -14.43 -2.82 -12.01
C ILE A 243 -13.76 -3.59 -13.16
N SER A 244 -13.28 -2.84 -14.15
CA SER A 244 -12.57 -3.38 -15.29
C SER A 244 -11.57 -2.38 -15.83
N LEU A 245 -10.50 -2.88 -16.44
CA LEU A 245 -9.49 -2.08 -17.10
C LEU A 245 -9.29 -2.66 -18.51
N MET A 246 -9.72 -1.92 -19.51
CA MET A 246 -9.57 -2.31 -20.90
C MET A 246 -8.29 -1.71 -21.46
N ARG A 247 -7.44 -2.53 -22.10
CA ARG A 247 -6.40 -2.09 -23.01
C ARG A 247 -6.95 -2.11 -24.43
N ILE A 248 -6.94 -0.97 -25.10
CA ILE A 248 -7.40 -0.79 -26.48
C ILE A 248 -6.20 -0.39 -27.33
N ARG A 249 -6.02 -1.05 -28.47
CA ARG A 249 -5.00 -0.68 -29.45
C ARG A 249 -5.35 0.66 -30.06
N TYR A 250 -4.40 1.59 -30.03
CA TYR A 250 -4.54 2.80 -30.82
C TYR A 250 -4.62 2.44 -32.31
N LYS A 251 -5.67 2.92 -32.95
CA LYS A 251 -5.80 2.96 -34.40
C LYS A 251 -6.03 4.40 -34.79
N GLU A 252 -5.34 4.84 -35.83
CA GLU A 252 -5.49 6.18 -36.37
C GLU A 252 -6.98 6.44 -36.68
N GLY A 253 -7.56 7.49 -36.09
CA GLY A 253 -8.99 7.82 -36.20
C GLY A 253 -9.89 7.38 -35.04
N ILE A 254 -9.43 6.55 -34.10
CA ILE A 254 -10.17 6.20 -32.87
C ILE A 254 -9.62 7.02 -31.70
N ILE A 255 -10.04 8.28 -31.57
CA ILE A 255 -9.91 9.03 -30.32
C ILE A 255 -11.29 9.10 -29.69
N PRO A 256 -11.59 8.29 -28.64
CA PRO A 256 -12.79 8.49 -27.86
C PRO A 256 -12.65 9.82 -27.11
N LYS A 257 -13.53 10.78 -27.41
CA LYS A 257 -13.56 12.08 -26.74
C LYS A 257 -13.85 11.88 -25.24
N THR A 258 -13.00 12.35 -24.33
CA THR A 258 -13.42 12.83 -22.99
C THR A 258 -12.37 13.74 -22.34
N SER A 259 -12.84 14.94 -21.98
CA SER A 259 -12.43 15.85 -20.89
C SER A 259 -10.94 15.97 -20.58
N GLU A 260 -10.27 16.83 -21.36
CA GLU A 260 -8.96 17.37 -21.05
C GLU A 260 -9.05 18.41 -19.92
N LYS A 261 -8.60 18.04 -18.72
CA LYS A 261 -8.00 18.98 -17.77
C LYS A 261 -6.72 18.34 -17.25
N ILE A 262 -5.61 18.71 -17.89
CA ILE A 262 -4.25 18.39 -17.46
C ILE A 262 -3.94 19.27 -16.24
N PRO A 263 -3.73 18.73 -15.04
CA PRO A 263 -3.11 19.49 -13.96
C PRO A 263 -1.60 19.56 -14.22
N PRO A 264 -0.93 20.67 -13.86
CA PRO A 264 0.50 20.81 -14.07
C PRO A 264 1.28 19.70 -13.37
N SER A 265 2.34 19.25 -14.05
CA SER A 265 3.30 18.26 -13.58
C SER A 265 3.78 18.56 -12.17
N LEU A 266 3.72 17.56 -11.28
CA LEU A 266 4.42 17.57 -10.00
C LEU A 266 5.93 17.40 -10.23
N HIS A 267 6.55 18.38 -10.86
CA HIS A 267 7.98 18.58 -10.83
C HIS A 267 8.20 20.02 -10.35
N ASN A 268 8.46 20.14 -9.04
CA ASN A 268 9.19 21.21 -8.35
C ASN A 268 8.71 21.27 -6.89
N VAL A 269 9.19 20.32 -6.08
CA VAL A 269 9.41 20.62 -4.65
C VAL A 269 10.79 21.26 -4.59
N GLU A 270 10.84 22.55 -4.93
CA GLU A 270 12.04 23.35 -4.77
C GLU A 270 12.22 23.63 -3.27
N LYS A 271 13.42 23.32 -2.77
CA LYS A 271 13.89 23.63 -1.43
C LYS A 271 13.57 25.08 -1.07
N LYS A 272 12.79 25.31 -0.02
CA LYS A 272 12.85 26.58 0.72
C LYS A 272 13.82 26.43 1.88
N ASP A 273 15.08 26.76 1.61
CA ASP A 273 16.04 27.15 2.62
C ASP A 273 15.74 28.57 3.12
N SER A 274 16.11 28.78 4.40
CA SER A 274 16.41 30.07 5.05
C SER A 274 15.25 30.88 5.63
N ILE A 275 14.99 30.58 6.91
CA ILE A 275 14.52 31.53 7.92
C ILE A 275 15.54 32.68 8.00
N LYS A 276 15.11 33.92 7.75
CA LYS A 276 15.84 35.13 8.15
C LYS A 276 15.07 35.83 9.25
N ASN A 277 15.70 35.86 10.42
CA ASN A 277 15.39 36.73 11.55
C ASN A 277 15.28 38.18 11.11
N LYS A 278 14.26 38.87 11.63
CA LYS A 278 14.40 40.24 12.11
C LYS A 278 13.43 40.49 13.24
#